data_AF-A0A1X7V4S1-F1
#
_entry.id   AF-A0A1X7V4S1-F1
#
_cell.length_a   1.000
_cell.length_b   1.000
_cell.length_c   1.000
_cell.angle_alpha   90.00
_cell.angle_beta   90.00
_cell.angle_gamma   90.00
#
_symmetry.space_group_name_H-M   'P 1'
#
loop_
_entity.id
_entity.type
_entity.pdbx_description
1 polymer ?
#
loop_
_entity_poly.entity_id
_entity_poly.type
_entity_poly.pdbx_seq_one_letter_code
_entity_poly.pdbx_strand_id
1 'polypeptide(L)'
;MTLWFLVSGESQTSISSSFRVGKASVCHMIYKTCCVLWKVLYKKFLPFSLTKDEWKKISHEFWMLWQFSNCLGAIDGKHVQIQASNTSGLMYFNYKRTF
;
A
#
# COMPACT_ATOMS: atom_id res chain seq x y z
N MET A 1 1.68 -18.91 8.71
CA MET A 1 2.50 -17.92 9.44
C MET A 1 2.76 -16.65 8.61
N THR A 2 3.54 -16.67 7.53
CA THR A 2 3.81 -15.44 6.73
C THR A 2 2.56 -14.83 6.13
N LEU A 3 1.65 -15.62 5.55
CA LEU A 3 0.38 -15.08 5.02
C LEU A 3 -0.48 -14.46 6.13
N TRP A 4 -0.51 -15.09 7.31
CA TRP A 4 -1.20 -14.53 8.47
C TRP A 4 -0.61 -13.18 8.87
N PHE A 5 0.73 -13.09 8.98
CA PHE A 5 1.43 -11.83 9.23
C PHE A 5 1.07 -10.72 8.23
N LEU A 6 1.04 -11.05 6.93
CA LEU A 6 0.74 -10.08 5.88
C LEU A 6 -0.71 -9.61 5.88
N VAL A 7 -1.65 -10.45 6.32
CA VAL A 7 -3.08 -10.11 6.38
C VAL A 7 -3.46 -9.41 7.69
N SER A 8 -2.95 -9.89 8.83
CA SER A 8 -3.35 -9.39 10.14
C SER A 8 -2.58 -8.15 10.59
N GLY A 9 -1.37 -7.92 10.06
CA GLY A 9 -0.49 -6.85 10.52
C GLY A 9 0.02 -7.05 11.96
N GLU A 10 -0.13 -8.24 12.52
CA GLU A 10 0.32 -8.53 13.88
C GLU A 10 1.85 -8.49 14.02
N SER A 11 2.32 -8.20 15.24
CA SER A 11 3.75 -8.28 15.54
C SER A 11 4.27 -9.72 15.46
N GLN A 12 5.55 -9.87 15.10
CA GLN A 12 6.21 -11.17 15.07
C GLN A 12 6.27 -11.84 16.45
N THR A 13 6.17 -11.05 17.53
CA THR A 13 6.04 -11.56 18.90
C THR A 13 4.68 -12.23 19.12
N SER A 14 3.57 -11.61 18.68
CA SER A 14 2.22 -12.21 18.77
C SER A 14 2.17 -13.54 18.00
N ILE A 15 2.74 -13.55 16.81
CA ILE A 15 2.79 -14.73 15.93
C ILE A 15 3.69 -15.82 16.55
N SER A 16 4.83 -15.45 17.13
CA SER A 16 5.71 -16.37 17.85
C SER A 16 4.98 -17.10 18.97
N SER A 17 4.20 -16.37 19.78
CA SER A 17 3.36 -16.95 20.83
C SER A 17 2.25 -17.85 20.26
N SER A 18 1.55 -17.40 19.23
CA SER A 18 0.41 -18.10 18.63
C SER A 18 0.80 -19.44 18.00
N PHE A 19 1.95 -19.48 17.31
CA PHE A 19 2.45 -20.68 16.65
C PHE A 19 3.44 -21.48 17.50
N ARG A 20 3.77 -21.01 18.71
CA ARG A 20 4.76 -21.62 19.63
C ARG A 20 6.12 -21.85 18.98
N VAL A 21 6.55 -20.90 18.16
CA VAL A 21 7.85 -20.92 17.44
C VAL A 21 8.69 -19.75 17.95
N GLY A 22 9.99 -19.97 18.17
CA GLY A 22 10.88 -18.89 18.63
C GLY A 22 10.88 -17.67 17.69
N LYS A 23 10.85 -16.46 18.26
CA LYS A 23 10.75 -15.19 17.52
C LYS A 23 11.76 -15.08 16.36
N ALA A 24 13.01 -15.48 16.57
CA ALA A 24 14.03 -15.46 15.54
C ALA A 24 13.66 -16.33 14.31
N SER A 25 13.10 -17.51 14.55
CA SER A 25 12.63 -18.40 13.48
C SER A 25 11.43 -17.81 12.75
N VAL A 26 10.49 -17.18 13.48
CA VAL A 26 9.36 -16.46 12.89
C VAL A 26 9.83 -15.37 11.94
N CYS A 27 10.73 -14.49 12.41
CA CYS A 27 11.31 -13.43 11.58
C CYS A 27 11.97 -13.99 10.32
N HIS A 28 12.79 -15.03 10.47
CA HIS A 28 13.51 -15.65 9.35
C HIS A 28 12.57 -16.27 8.31
N MET A 29 11.53 -16.98 8.76
CA MET A 29 10.54 -17.60 7.89
C MET A 29 9.68 -16.57 7.15
N ILE A 30 9.26 -15.50 7.84
CA ILE A 30 8.55 -14.38 7.21
C ILE A 30 9.41 -13.78 6.10
N TYR A 31 10.65 -13.42 6.43
CA TYR A 31 11.59 -12.84 5.47
C TYR A 31 11.80 -13.75 4.24
N LYS A 32 12.18 -15.02 4.44
CA LYS A 32 12.40 -15.98 3.35
C LYS A 32 11.18 -16.13 2.45
N THR A 33 10.00 -16.24 3.05
CA THR A 33 8.75 -16.40 2.29
C THR A 33 8.45 -15.14 1.49
N CYS A 34 8.59 -13.94 2.07
CA CYS A 34 8.44 -12.68 1.36
C CYS A 34 9.41 -12.54 0.19
N CYS A 35 10.67 -12.97 0.33
CA CYS A 35 11.63 -12.99 -0.78
C CYS A 35 11.18 -13.90 -1.94
N VAL A 36 10.64 -15.07 -1.63
CA VAL A 36 10.11 -15.99 -2.67
C VAL A 36 8.87 -15.41 -3.33
N LEU A 37 7.93 -14.87 -2.52
CA LEU A 37 6.73 -14.20 -3.03
C LEU A 37 7.10 -13.06 -3.98
N TRP A 38 8.06 -12.22 -3.60
CA TRP A 38 8.55 -11.16 -4.48
C TRP A 38 9.11 -11.73 -5.78
N LYS A 39 10.03 -12.71 -5.71
CA LYS A 39 10.63 -13.30 -6.92
C LYS A 39 9.62 -13.90 -7.89
N VAL A 40 8.56 -14.53 -7.39
CA VAL A 40 7.55 -15.21 -8.21
C VAL A 40 6.46 -14.25 -8.70
N LEU A 41 5.99 -13.36 -7.83
CA LEU A 41 4.79 -12.55 -8.08
C LEU A 41 5.12 -11.17 -8.66
N TYR A 42 6.32 -10.64 -8.45
CA TYR A 42 6.71 -9.30 -8.91
C TYR A 42 6.36 -9.07 -10.39
N LYS A 43 6.77 -9.98 -11.27
CA LYS A 43 6.53 -9.84 -12.72
C LYS A 43 5.04 -9.90 -13.10
N LYS A 44 4.24 -10.64 -12.32
CA LYS A 44 2.81 -10.84 -12.62
C LYS A 44 1.96 -9.63 -12.18
N PHE A 45 2.30 -9.03 -11.05
CA PHE A 45 1.49 -7.98 -10.43
C PHE A 45 2.07 -6.57 -10.56
N LEU A 46 3.35 -6.43 -10.86
CA LEU A 46 4.04 -5.15 -11.07
C LEU A 46 4.74 -5.14 -12.43
N PRO A 47 4.00 -5.08 -13.56
CA PRO A 47 4.60 -4.87 -14.86
C PRO A 47 5.23 -3.48 -14.91
N PHE A 48 6.57 -3.41 -14.89
CA PHE A 48 7.32 -2.17 -14.79
C PHE A 48 7.38 -1.36 -16.11
N SER A 49 6.79 -1.87 -17.19
CA SER A 49 6.91 -1.29 -18.52
C SER A 49 5.65 -0.54 -18.94
N LEU A 50 5.16 0.40 -18.12
CA LEU A 50 4.18 1.36 -18.59
C LEU A 50 4.88 2.39 -19.48
N THR A 51 4.39 2.53 -20.70
CA THR A 51 4.81 3.54 -21.66
C THR A 51 4.40 4.94 -21.22
N LYS A 52 5.02 5.98 -21.79
CA LYS A 52 4.68 7.38 -21.49
C LYS A 52 3.20 7.67 -21.73
N ASP A 53 2.59 7.05 -22.74
CA ASP A 53 1.18 7.29 -23.06
C ASP A 53 0.23 6.57 -22.11
N GLU A 54 0.60 5.40 -21.59
CA GLU A 54 -0.14 4.74 -20.51
C GLU A 54 -0.09 5.55 -19.21
N TRP A 55 1.07 6.15 -18.88
CA TRP A 55 1.15 7.07 -17.74
C TRP A 55 0.28 8.31 -17.92
N LYS A 56 0.25 8.91 -19.12
CA LYS A 56 -0.67 10.02 -19.42
C LYS A 56 -2.12 9.59 -19.28
N LYS A 57 -2.47 8.40 -19.73
CA LYS A 57 -3.83 7.85 -19.60
C LYS A 57 -4.23 7.73 -18.13
N ILE A 58 -3.37 7.15 -17.29
CA ILE A 58 -3.61 7.03 -15.84
C ILE A 58 -3.81 8.43 -15.22
N SER A 59 -2.91 9.38 -15.51
CA SER A 59 -3.03 10.77 -15.03
C SER A 59 -4.34 11.44 -15.47
N HIS A 60 -4.76 11.20 -16.72
CA HIS A 60 -6.00 11.74 -17.24
C HIS A 60 -7.24 11.10 -16.56
N GLU A 61 -7.23 9.80 -16.33
CA GLU A 61 -8.30 9.11 -15.59
C GLU A 61 -8.41 9.64 -14.16
N PHE A 62 -7.28 9.86 -13.47
CA PHE A 62 -7.29 10.44 -12.14
C PHE A 62 -7.85 11.86 -12.11
N TRP A 63 -7.52 12.66 -13.13
CA TRP A 63 -8.09 14.00 -13.29
C TRP A 63 -9.60 13.95 -13.54
N MET A 64 -10.08 13.07 -14.41
CA MET A 64 -11.50 12.98 -14.74
C MET A 64 -12.36 12.52 -13.55
N LEU A 65 -11.86 11.58 -12.75
CA LEU A 65 -12.62 10.98 -11.65
C LEU A 65 -12.51 11.77 -10.34
N TRP A 66 -11.33 12.35 -10.05
CA TRP A 66 -11.05 12.97 -8.75
C TRP A 66 -10.50 14.40 -8.85
N GLN A 67 -10.43 14.98 -10.06
CA GLN A 67 -9.80 16.30 -10.29
C GLN A 67 -8.37 16.37 -9.75
N PHE A 68 -7.68 15.23 -9.71
CA PHE A 68 -6.34 15.11 -9.15
C PHE A 68 -5.31 15.02 -10.28
N SER A 69 -4.71 16.17 -10.61
CA SER A 69 -3.79 16.29 -11.74
C SER A 69 -2.45 15.61 -11.46
N ASN A 70 -1.81 15.10 -12.52
CA ASN A 70 -0.47 14.47 -12.46
C ASN A 70 -0.38 13.25 -11.52
N CYS A 71 -1.51 12.62 -11.21
CA CYS A 71 -1.53 11.41 -10.40
C CYS A 71 -1.24 10.18 -11.26
N LEU A 72 -0.15 9.48 -10.97
CA LEU A 72 0.24 8.27 -11.71
C LEU A 72 -0.23 6.98 -11.02
N GLY A 73 -0.88 7.07 -9.87
CA GLY A 73 -1.36 5.92 -9.14
C GLY A 73 -1.66 6.25 -7.69
N ALA A 74 -2.45 5.40 -7.05
CA ALA A 74 -2.74 5.46 -5.64
C ALA A 74 -2.31 4.14 -4.99
N ILE A 75 -1.62 4.22 -3.86
CA ILE A 75 -1.33 3.07 -3.01
C ILE A 75 -2.20 3.23 -1.79
N ASP A 76 -3.13 2.30 -1.57
CA ASP A 76 -3.90 2.26 -0.34
C ASP A 76 -2.97 1.84 0.81
N GLY A 77 -2.82 2.72 1.81
CA GLY A 77 -1.90 2.49 2.93
C GLY A 77 -1.34 3.74 3.61
N LYS A 78 -1.50 4.94 3.02
CA LYS A 78 -1.14 6.18 3.71
C LYS A 78 -2.06 7.33 3.28
N HIS A 79 -2.82 7.85 4.24
CA HIS A 79 -3.49 9.14 4.07
C HIS A 79 -2.43 10.22 3.97
N VAL A 80 -2.27 10.81 2.79
CA VAL A 80 -1.49 12.04 2.61
C VAL A 80 -2.37 13.19 3.09
N GLN A 81 -1.88 13.98 4.04
CA GLN A 81 -2.56 15.22 4.43
C GLN A 81 -2.45 16.21 3.27
N ILE A 82 -3.57 16.75 2.82
CA ILE A 82 -3.60 17.82 1.81
C ILE A 82 -4.00 19.13 2.48
N GLN A 83 -3.39 20.24 2.07
CA GLN A 83 -3.85 21.54 2.53
C GLN A 83 -5.15 21.88 1.80
N ALA A 84 -6.27 21.80 2.52
CA ALA A 84 -7.58 22.24 2.02
C ALA A 84 -7.56 23.75 1.66
N SER A 85 -8.18 24.13 0.55
CA SER A 85 -8.34 25.53 0.18
C SER A 85 -9.32 26.23 1.13
N ASN A 86 -9.15 27.53 1.38
CA ASN A 86 -9.94 28.27 2.38
C ASN A 86 -11.47 28.21 2.18
N THR A 87 -11.96 27.87 0.99
CA THR A 87 -13.38 27.83 0.62
C THR A 87 -14.00 26.42 0.61
N SER A 88 -13.23 25.40 0.97
CA SER A 88 -13.64 24.01 0.75
C SER A 88 -14.50 23.38 1.85
N GLY A 89 -14.72 24.08 2.97
CA GLY A 89 -15.61 23.64 4.05
C GLY A 89 -15.31 22.20 4.51
N LEU A 90 -16.32 21.33 4.45
CA LEU A 90 -16.21 19.91 4.82
C LEU A 90 -15.84 18.98 3.66
N MET A 91 -15.67 19.46 2.43
CA MET A 91 -15.44 18.60 1.25
C MET A 91 -14.14 17.78 1.35
N TYR A 92 -13.13 18.29 2.06
CA TYR A 92 -11.85 17.58 2.28
C TYR A 92 -11.67 17.15 3.73
N PHE A 93 -12.74 17.12 4.53
CA PHE A 93 -12.64 16.71 5.92
C PHE A 93 -12.38 15.20 6.03
N ASN A 94 -11.20 14.82 6.51
CA ASN A 94 -10.89 13.45 6.86
C ASN A 94 -11.42 13.14 8.27
N TYR A 95 -11.99 11.94 8.47
CA TYR A 95 -12.44 11.44 9.78
C TYR A 95 -11.34 11.45 10.87
N LYS A 96 -10.06 11.47 10.46
CA LYS A 96 -8.89 11.67 11.34
C LYS A 96 -8.69 13.12 11.80
N ARG A 97 -9.64 14.02 11.50
CA ARG A 97 -9.56 15.48 11.76
C ARG A 97 -8.37 16.13 11.08
N THR A 98 -8.01 15.63 9.91
CA THR A 98 -6.96 16.17 9.07
C THR A 98 -7.58 16.61 7.74
N PHE A 99 -6.91 17.49 7.02
CA PHE A 99 -7.20 17.79 5.64
C PHE A 99 -6.21 16.99 4.78
#